data_AF-A0A529HGM5-F1
#
_entry.id   AF-A0A529HGM5-F1
#
_cell.length_a   1.000
_cell.length_b   1.000
_cell.length_c   1.000
_cell.angle_alpha   90.00
_cell.angle_beta   90.00
_cell.angle_gamma   90.00
#
_symmetry.space_group_name_H-M   'P 1'
#
loop_
_entity.id
_entity.type
_entity.pdbx_description
1 polymer ?
#
loop_
_entity_poly.entity_id
_entity_poly.type
_entity_poly.pdbx_seq_one_letter_code
_entity_poly.pdbx_strand_id
1 'polypeptide(L)'
;REQTELNGQLNLAGETIKKAKAAITEAQLQVDELGLQLQQEALDELTQALAELSVVEETIRGATDKVARTDIRSPVDGIVNTLDLNTLGAFVQPGAVVAGIVP
;
A
#
# COMPACT_ATOMS: atom_id res chain seq x y z
N ARG A 1 -67.01 -26.37 -14.17
CA ARG A 1 -66.63 -24.98 -14.50
C ARG A 1 -65.77 -24.40 -13.38
N GLU A 2 -66.27 -24.40 -12.14
CA GLU A 2 -65.53 -23.94 -10.95
C GLU A 2 -64.18 -24.64 -10.73
N GLN A 3 -64.11 -25.97 -10.94
CA GLN A 3 -62.86 -26.74 -10.81
C GLN A 3 -61.79 -26.36 -11.85
N THR A 4 -62.20 -25.91 -13.04
CA THR A 4 -61.28 -25.43 -14.09
C THR A 4 -60.70 -24.07 -13.73
N GLU A 5 -61.51 -23.22 -13.12
CA GLU A 5 -61.11 -21.89 -12.67
C GLU A 5 -60.13 -21.95 -11.51
N LEU A 6 -60.39 -22.82 -10.52
CA LEU A 6 -59.47 -23.14 -9.43
C LEU A 6 -58.11 -23.66 -9.92
N ASN A 7 -58.11 -24.56 -10.92
CA ASN A 7 -56.87 -25.04 -11.53
C ASN A 7 -56.11 -23.94 -12.28
N GLY A 8 -56.82 -23.02 -12.95
CA GLY A 8 -56.22 -21.84 -13.58
C GLY A 8 -55.54 -20.93 -12.57
N GLN A 9 -56.21 -20.67 -11.44
CA GLN A 9 -55.67 -19.86 -10.35
C GLN A 9 -54.44 -20.53 -9.70
N LEU A 10 -54.46 -21.85 -9.49
CA LEU A 10 -53.31 -22.60 -8.97
C LEU A 10 -52.10 -22.52 -9.90
N ASN A 11 -52.31 -22.65 -11.22
CA ASN A 11 -51.23 -22.50 -12.20
C ASN A 11 -50.64 -21.08 -12.17
N LEU A 12 -51.48 -20.04 -12.12
CA LEU A 12 -51.02 -18.64 -12.02
C LEU A 12 -50.25 -18.39 -10.72
N ALA A 13 -50.72 -18.94 -9.59
CA ALA A 13 -50.03 -18.85 -8.31
C ALA A 13 -48.66 -19.56 -8.38
N GLY A 14 -48.60 -20.76 -8.98
CA GLY A 14 -47.36 -21.50 -9.19
C GLY A 14 -46.34 -20.74 -10.04
N GLU A 15 -46.77 -20.11 -11.13
CA GLU A 15 -45.90 -19.26 -11.97
C GLU A 15 -45.43 -18.00 -11.23
N THR A 16 -46.29 -17.40 -10.42
CA THR A 16 -45.91 -16.25 -9.57
C THR A 16 -44.84 -16.65 -8.54
N ILE A 17 -44.98 -17.81 -7.91
CA ILE A 17 -43.99 -18.35 -6.97
C ILE A 17 -42.64 -18.57 -7.67
N LYS A 18 -42.65 -19.14 -8.89
CA LYS A 18 -41.40 -19.35 -9.66
C LYS A 18 -40.71 -18.02 -9.96
N LYS A 19 -41.46 -17.01 -10.40
CA LYS A 19 -40.92 -15.67 -10.66
C LYS A 19 -40.35 -15.03 -9.40
N ALA A 20 -41.07 -15.12 -8.28
CA ALA A 20 -40.59 -14.59 -7.00
C ALA A 20 -39.30 -15.28 -6.53
N LYS A 21 -39.18 -16.60 -6.69
CA LYS A 21 -37.96 -17.34 -6.37
C LYS A 21 -36.78 -16.95 -7.26
N ALA A 22 -37.02 -16.73 -8.56
CA ALA A 22 -36.00 -16.25 -9.49
C ALA A 22 -35.50 -14.85 -9.07
N ALA A 23 -36.41 -13.94 -8.74
CA ALA A 23 -36.07 -12.59 -8.27
C ALA A 23 -35.27 -12.62 -6.95
N ILE A 24 -35.63 -13.50 -6.01
CA ILE A 24 -34.86 -13.70 -4.77
C ILE A 24 -33.44 -14.19 -5.09
N THR A 25 -33.30 -15.13 -6.03
CA THR A 25 -31.99 -15.67 -6.41
C THR A 25 -31.13 -14.61 -7.08
N GLU A 26 -31.71 -13.82 -7.98
CA GLU A 26 -31.04 -12.70 -8.63
C GLU A 26 -30.59 -11.63 -7.63
N ALA A 27 -31.47 -11.27 -6.68
CA ALA A 27 -31.12 -10.33 -5.61
C ALA A 27 -29.99 -10.86 -4.72
N GLN A 28 -29.99 -12.17 -4.41
CA GLN A 28 -28.91 -12.78 -3.64
C GLN A 28 -27.58 -12.73 -4.40
N LEU A 29 -27.59 -13.04 -5.70
CA LEU A 29 -26.39 -12.95 -6.54
C LEU A 29 -25.85 -11.51 -6.62
N GLN A 30 -26.72 -10.50 -6.70
CA GLN A 30 -26.29 -9.10 -6.67
C GLN A 30 -25.62 -8.71 -5.35
N VAL A 31 -26.13 -9.21 -4.21
CA VAL A 31 -25.51 -8.98 -2.90
C VAL A 31 -24.13 -9.63 -2.83
N ASP A 32 -24.01 -10.86 -3.32
CA ASP A 32 -22.74 -11.59 -3.34
C ASP A 32 -21.72 -10.91 -4.27
N GLU A 33 -22.15 -10.46 -5.45
CA GLU A 33 -21.32 -9.72 -6.40
C GLU A 33 -20.83 -8.40 -5.82
N LEU A 34 -21.71 -7.64 -5.15
CA LEU A 34 -21.33 -6.41 -4.46
C LEU A 34 -20.28 -6.66 -3.37
N GLY A 35 -20.43 -7.75 -2.61
CA GLY A 35 -19.45 -8.15 -1.60
C GLY A 35 -18.08 -8.45 -2.19
N LEU A 36 -18.05 -9.14 -3.34
CA LEU A 36 -16.81 -9.44 -4.06
C LEU A 36 -16.17 -8.18 -4.67
N GLN A 37 -16.98 -7.26 -5.21
CA GLN A 37 -16.49 -5.98 -5.73
C GLN A 37 -15.85 -5.14 -4.61
N LEU A 38 -16.52 -5.01 -3.47
CA LEU A 38 -15.97 -4.29 -2.31
C LEU A 38 -14.65 -4.92 -1.83
N GLN A 39 -14.56 -6.25 -1.79
CA GLN A 39 -13.34 -6.93 -1.39
C GLN A 39 -12.20 -6.67 -2.38
N GLN A 40 -12.50 -6.69 -3.68
CA GLN A 40 -11.52 -6.40 -4.73
C GLN A 40 -11.02 -4.96 -4.65
N GLU A 41 -11.91 -3.98 -4.53
CA GLU A 41 -11.55 -2.57 -4.36
C GLU A 41 -10.67 -2.35 -3.12
N ALA A 42 -11.00 -2.97 -1.99
CA ALA A 42 -10.20 -2.88 -0.77
C ALA A 42 -8.79 -3.49 -0.93
N LEU A 43 -8.66 -4.58 -1.69
CA LEU A 43 -7.36 -5.20 -1.98
C LEU A 43 -6.52 -4.35 -2.93
N ASP A 44 -7.15 -3.71 -3.91
CA ASP A 44 -6.49 -2.79 -4.83
C ASP A 44 -5.99 -1.54 -4.09
N GLU A 45 -6.81 -0.94 -3.23
CA GLU A 45 -6.42 0.18 -2.37
C GLU A 45 -5.26 -0.20 -1.43
N LEU A 46 -5.33 -1.38 -0.80
CA LEU A 46 -4.26 -1.89 0.04
C LEU A 46 -2.95 -2.05 -0.75
N THR A 47 -3.02 -2.60 -1.96
CA THR A 47 -1.85 -2.81 -2.82
C THR A 47 -1.23 -1.47 -3.22
N GLN A 48 -2.05 -0.48 -3.57
CA GLN A 48 -1.57 0.87 -3.87
C GLN A 48 -0.90 1.52 -2.65
N ALA A 49 -1.52 1.44 -1.48
CA ALA A 49 -0.96 1.99 -0.25
C ALA A 49 0.39 1.36 0.12
N LEU A 50 0.53 0.03 -0.07
CA LEU A 50 1.79 -0.67 0.15
C LEU A 50 2.89 -0.25 -0.84
N ALA A 51 2.53 -0.02 -2.11
CA ALA A 51 3.46 0.49 -3.10
C ALA A 51 3.96 1.90 -2.75
N GLU A 52 3.05 2.79 -2.34
CA GLU A 52 3.39 4.15 -1.88
C GLU A 52 4.28 4.11 -0.63
N LEU A 53 3.96 3.24 0.33
CA LEU A 53 4.77 3.04 1.53
C LEU A 53 6.19 2.60 1.17
N SER A 54 6.35 1.64 0.27
CA SER A 54 7.68 1.17 -0.16
C SER A 54 8.52 2.28 -0.79
N VAL A 55 7.92 3.18 -1.57
CA VAL A 55 8.61 4.33 -2.16
C VAL A 55 9.05 5.33 -1.09
N VAL A 56 8.18 5.59 -0.11
CA VAL A 56 8.49 6.49 1.02
C VAL A 56 9.60 5.90 1.88
N GLU A 57 9.55 4.62 2.21
CA GLU A 57 10.60 3.93 3.00
C GLU A 57 11.96 4.01 2.31
N GLU A 58 12.01 3.80 1.00
CA GLU A 58 13.28 3.88 0.26
C GLU A 58 13.80 5.32 0.17
N THR A 59 12.89 6.30 0.06
CA THR A 59 13.24 7.72 0.12
C THR A 59 13.83 8.08 1.49
N ILE A 60 13.24 7.58 2.58
CA ILE A 60 13.75 7.77 3.94
C ILE A 60 15.13 7.12 4.07
N ARG A 61 15.30 5.87 3.63
CA ARG A 61 16.59 5.16 3.67
C ARG A 61 17.69 5.97 2.97
N GLY A 62 17.43 6.43 1.73
CA GLY A 62 18.38 7.25 0.99
C GLY A 62 18.65 8.60 1.64
N ALA A 63 17.66 9.22 2.28
CA ALA A 63 17.86 10.45 3.05
C ALA A 63 18.71 10.21 4.32
N THR A 64 18.46 9.12 5.04
CA THR A 64 19.26 8.70 6.21
C THR A 64 20.71 8.46 5.82
N ASP A 65 20.97 7.76 4.72
CA ASP A 65 22.33 7.52 4.23
C ASP A 65 23.06 8.83 3.86
N LYS A 66 22.34 9.80 3.26
CA LYS A 66 22.90 11.13 2.99
C LYS A 66 23.30 11.85 4.29
N VAL A 67 22.46 11.79 5.32
CA VAL A 67 22.77 12.37 6.64
C VAL A 67 23.94 11.65 7.28
N ALA A 68 23.99 10.32 7.24
CA ALA A 68 25.09 9.54 7.80
C ALA A 68 26.44 9.91 7.14
N ARG A 69 26.45 10.19 5.83
CA ARG A 69 27.65 10.68 5.11
C ARG A 69 28.06 12.11 5.45
N THR A 70 27.22 12.89 6.12
CA THR A 70 27.62 14.21 6.66
C THR A 70 28.44 14.09 7.94
N ASP A 71 28.34 12.96 8.66
CA ASP A 71 29.15 12.68 9.85
C ASP A 71 30.45 11.95 9.41
N ILE A 72 31.56 12.70 9.33
CA ILE A 72 32.86 12.14 8.95
C ILE A 72 33.53 11.57 10.21
N ARG A 73 33.68 10.24 10.27
CA ARG A 73 34.33 9.53 11.38
C ARG A 73 35.69 8.97 10.97
N SER A 74 36.58 8.85 11.95
CA SER A 74 37.87 8.18 11.74
C SER A 74 37.66 6.68 11.46
N PRO A 75 38.34 6.12 10.44
CA PRO A 75 38.34 4.68 10.20
C PRO A 75 39.25 3.89 11.17
N VAL A 76 40.16 4.58 11.87
CA VAL A 76 41.14 3.96 12.77
C VAL A 76 41.18 4.68 14.12
N ASP A 77 41.45 3.94 15.18
CA ASP A 77 41.81 4.54 16.47
C ASP A 77 43.22 5.13 16.35
N GLY A 78 43.40 6.38 16.74
CA GLY A 78 44.66 7.10 16.56
C GLY A 78 44.56 8.56 17.01
N ILE A 79 45.66 9.29 16.87
CA ILE A 79 45.73 10.72 17.22
C ILE A 79 45.59 11.54 15.92
N VAL A 80 44.78 12.60 15.98
CA VAL A 80 44.66 13.58 14.88
C VAL A 80 45.97 14.35 14.78
N ASN A 81 46.71 14.15 13.68
CA ASN A 81 48.01 14.77 13.45
C ASN A 81 47.87 16.15 12.77
N THR A 82 46.98 16.25 11.78
CA THR A 82 46.71 17.50 11.05
C THR A 82 45.21 17.67 10.83
N LEU A 83 44.71 18.88 11.10
CA LEU A 83 43.33 19.30 10.83
C LEU A 83 43.40 20.44 9.81
N ASP A 84 43.13 20.15 8.53
CA ASP A 84 43.24 21.13 7.45
C ASP A 84 42.04 22.09 7.38
N LEU A 85 40.97 21.79 8.13
CA LEU A 85 39.73 22.57 8.19
C LEU A 85 39.33 22.84 9.64
N ASN A 86 39.28 24.11 10.06
CA ASN A 86 38.96 24.53 11.44
C ASN A 86 37.80 25.54 11.51
N THR A 87 36.91 25.56 10.50
CA THR A 87 35.83 26.56 10.38
C THR A 87 34.45 25.90 10.31
N LEU A 88 33.57 26.32 11.24
CA LEU A 88 32.15 25.94 11.25
C LEU A 88 31.43 26.50 10.00
N GLY A 89 30.89 25.62 9.16
CA GLY A 89 30.11 26.00 7.97
C GLY A 89 30.89 26.11 6.65
N ALA A 90 32.17 25.69 6.62
CA ALA A 90 32.93 25.66 5.38
C ALA A 90 32.43 24.57 4.42
N PHE A 91 32.34 24.90 3.13
CA PHE A 91 31.98 23.95 2.06
C PHE A 91 33.18 23.08 1.69
N VAL A 92 33.02 21.75 1.74
CA VAL A 92 34.09 20.78 1.41
C VAL A 92 33.83 20.16 0.04
N GLN A 93 34.82 20.23 -0.87
CA GLN A 93 34.71 19.56 -2.16
C GLN A 93 34.93 18.05 -2.05
N PRO A 94 34.26 17.24 -2.90
CA PRO A 94 34.49 15.79 -2.94
C PRO A 94 35.97 15.47 -3.19
N GLY A 95 36.58 14.67 -2.30
CA GLY A 95 37.99 14.23 -2.41
C GLY A 95 39.01 15.11 -1.69
N ALA A 96 38.59 16.20 -1.03
CA ALA A 96 39.47 16.98 -0.17
C ALA A 96 39.84 16.20 1.11
N VAL A 97 41.10 16.33 1.56
CA VAL A 97 41.57 15.79 2.84
C VAL A 97 41.04 16.69 3.96
N VAL A 98 40.34 16.11 4.93
CA VAL A 98 39.71 16.85 6.04
C VAL A 98 40.58 16.79 7.31
N ALA A 99 41.12 15.61 7.62
CA ALA A 99 42.02 15.40 8.74
C ALA A 99 42.94 14.20 8.49
N GLY A 100 44.18 14.26 8.96
CA GLY A 100 45.14 13.15 8.94
C GLY A 100 45.21 12.47 10.31
N ILE A 101 45.02 11.16 10.35
CA ILE A 101 45.04 10.36 11.60
C ILE A 101 46.20 9.38 11.53
N VAL A 102 46.99 9.34 12.60
CA VAL A 102 48.13 8.43 12.77
C VAL A 102 47.78 7.46 13.90
N PRO A 103 47.94 6.13 13.72
CA PRO A 103 47.70 5.14 14.78
C PRO A 103 48.56 5.37 16.03
#